data_AF-A0A921BER3-F1
#
_entry.id   AF-A0A921BER3-F1
#
_cell.length_a   1.000
_cell.length_b   1.000
_cell.length_c   1.000
_cell.angle_alpha   90.00
_cell.angle_beta   90.00
_cell.angle_gamma   90.00
#
_symmetry.space_group_name_H-M   'P 1'
#
loop_
_entity.id
_entity.type
_entity.pdbx_description
1 polymer ?
#
loop_
_entity_poly.entity_id
_entity_poly.type
_entity_poly.pdbx_seq_one_letter_code
_entity_poly.pdbx_strand_id
1 'polypeptide(L)'
;MNSGEWGETIGVDRDPDGNMWVLHRCFNTEPRGAATCVGRDDSPPILKFNREGQLLDSWGEGRFAFPHGFHIDPSGNLWATDANGSDTVLGMSAGGRGHQVFQFSPSGELLLTLGKAGVAGNGADTFDRPTDVACRRMAMCLLPMVMVRTIEW
;
A
#
# COMPACT_ATOMS: atom_id res chain seq x y z
N MET A 1 -7.70 9.84 -12.30
CA MET A 1 -6.33 10.34 -12.07
C MET A 1 -6.42 11.67 -11.36
N ASN A 2 -5.51 11.94 -10.41
CA ASN A 2 -5.39 13.17 -9.63
C ASN A 2 -5.09 14.40 -10.52
N SER A 3 -5.99 14.77 -11.44
CA SER A 3 -5.79 15.81 -12.45
C SER A 3 -4.50 15.69 -13.30
N GLY A 4 -3.92 14.49 -13.39
CA GLY A 4 -2.65 14.24 -14.09
C GLY A 4 -1.39 14.45 -13.23
N GLU A 5 -1.56 14.68 -11.92
CA GLU A 5 -0.47 14.89 -10.98
C GLU A 5 -0.09 13.58 -10.29
N TRP A 6 1.22 13.37 -10.11
CA TRP A 6 1.79 12.19 -9.48
C TRP A 6 2.39 12.55 -8.13
N GLY A 7 2.15 11.67 -7.16
CA GLY A 7 2.78 11.79 -5.86
C GLY A 7 4.16 11.16 -5.80
N GLU A 8 4.69 11.02 -4.59
CA GLU A 8 5.93 10.28 -4.36
C GLU A 8 5.70 8.81 -4.71
N THR A 9 6.36 8.33 -5.77
CA THR A 9 6.29 6.93 -6.17
C THR A 9 7.04 6.09 -5.15
N ILE A 10 6.34 5.08 -4.63
CA ILE A 10 6.83 4.18 -3.60
C ILE A 10 7.39 2.91 -4.22
N GLY A 11 6.63 2.31 -5.14
CA GLY A 11 7.02 1.08 -5.79
C GLY A 11 6.40 0.96 -7.17
N VAL A 12 7.13 0.28 -8.05
CA VAL A 12 6.65 -0.15 -9.36
C VAL A 12 6.94 -1.62 -9.48
N ASP A 13 5.95 -2.41 -9.87
CA ASP A 13 6.08 -3.86 -10.02
C ASP A 13 5.27 -4.36 -11.22
N ARG A 14 5.57 -5.56 -11.72
CA ARG A 14 4.97 -6.12 -12.93
C ARG A 14 4.15 -7.36 -12.57
N ASP A 15 2.90 -7.42 -13.02
CA ASP A 15 2.08 -8.63 -12.84
C ASP A 15 2.43 -9.75 -13.84
N PRO A 16 1.90 -10.98 -13.68
CA PRO A 16 2.17 -12.09 -14.60
C PRO A 16 1.82 -11.80 -16.06
N ASP A 17 0.73 -11.07 -16.31
CA ASP A 17 0.28 -10.65 -17.66
C ASP A 17 1.20 -9.58 -18.26
N GLY A 18 1.97 -8.92 -17.41
CA GLY A 18 2.96 -7.91 -17.74
C GLY A 18 2.42 -6.50 -17.78
N ASN A 19 1.33 -6.23 -17.09
CA ASN A 19 0.92 -4.87 -16.74
C ASN A 19 1.87 -4.33 -15.66
N MET A 20 2.06 -3.02 -15.70
CA MET A 20 2.86 -2.29 -14.72
C MET A 20 1.96 -1.71 -13.66
N TRP A 21 2.33 -1.90 -12.41
CA TRP A 21 1.59 -1.43 -11.26
C TRP A 21 2.41 -0.43 -10.48
N VAL A 22 1.76 0.60 -9.96
CA VAL A 22 2.40 1.66 -9.19
C VAL A 22 1.67 1.87 -7.88
N LEU A 23 2.42 1.87 -6.78
CA LEU A 23 1.99 2.45 -5.53
C LEU A 23 2.66 3.81 -5.36
N HIS A 24 1.89 4.84 -5.09
CA HIS A 24 2.38 6.18 -4.78
C HIS A 24 1.67 6.73 -3.55
N ARG A 25 2.33 7.63 -2.82
CA ARG A 25 1.63 8.44 -1.81
C ARG A 25 0.83 9.50 -2.55
N CYS A 26 -0.43 9.68 -2.18
CA CYS A 26 -1.33 10.61 -2.83
C CYS A 26 -0.70 12.01 -2.89
N PHE A 27 -0.72 12.65 -4.06
CA PHE A 27 -0.11 13.96 -4.25
C PHE A 27 -0.92 15.02 -3.50
N ASN A 28 -0.22 15.86 -2.73
CA ASN A 28 -0.80 17.07 -2.15
C ASN A 28 -0.28 18.31 -2.86
N THR A 29 -1.23 19.07 -3.40
CA THR A 29 -0.97 20.41 -3.92
C THR A 29 -0.82 21.45 -2.82
N GLU A 30 -1.44 21.26 -1.64
CA GLU A 30 -1.33 22.17 -0.50
C GLU A 30 -1.39 21.42 0.85
N PRO A 31 -0.35 21.53 1.72
CA PRO A 31 0.95 22.12 1.42
C PRO A 31 1.68 21.28 0.35
N ARG A 32 2.29 21.96 -0.64
CA ARG A 32 3.07 21.28 -1.70
C ARG A 32 4.14 20.38 -1.11
N GLY A 33 4.29 19.19 -1.71
CA GLY A 33 5.34 18.24 -1.34
C GLY A 33 4.98 17.33 -0.15
N ALA A 34 3.76 17.42 0.37
CA ALA A 34 3.26 16.47 1.36
C ALA A 34 2.93 15.11 0.72
N ALA A 35 3.88 14.20 0.72
CA ALA A 35 3.67 12.83 0.26
C ALA A 35 2.92 12.02 1.31
N THR A 36 1.59 12.07 1.29
CA THR A 36 0.69 11.34 2.21
C THR A 36 -0.70 11.19 1.57
N CYS A 37 -1.42 10.14 1.93
CA CYS A 37 -2.83 9.98 1.52
C CYS A 37 -3.83 10.58 2.49
N VAL A 38 -3.37 11.06 3.66
CA VAL A 38 -4.22 11.82 4.58
C VAL A 38 -4.69 13.12 3.93
N GLY A 39 -6.01 13.36 3.95
CA GLY A 39 -6.64 14.53 3.33
C GLY A 39 -6.87 14.37 1.82
N ARG A 40 -6.57 13.20 1.25
CA ARG A 40 -6.75 12.84 -0.17
C ARG A 40 -7.49 11.52 -0.30
N ASP A 41 -8.54 11.36 0.49
CA ASP A 41 -9.28 10.10 0.58
C ASP A 41 -10.05 9.75 -0.71
N ASP A 42 -10.11 10.66 -1.69
CA ASP A 42 -10.68 10.47 -3.03
C ASP A 42 -9.63 10.17 -4.12
N SER A 43 -8.35 10.15 -3.75
CA SER A 43 -7.22 9.99 -4.66
C SER A 43 -6.66 8.57 -4.60
N PRO A 44 -6.68 7.78 -5.68
CA PRO A 44 -6.19 6.40 -5.65
C PRO A 44 -4.66 6.35 -5.56
N PRO A 45 -4.08 5.70 -4.53
CA PRO A 45 -2.64 5.46 -4.44
C PRO A 45 -2.15 4.27 -5.27
N ILE A 46 -3.05 3.42 -5.78
CA ILE A 46 -2.71 2.25 -6.60
C ILE A 46 -3.15 2.50 -8.03
N LEU A 47 -2.23 2.33 -8.98
CA LEU A 47 -2.47 2.52 -10.41
C LEU A 47 -1.98 1.30 -11.19
N LYS A 48 -2.75 0.88 -12.20
CA LYS A 48 -2.39 -0.22 -13.12
C LYS A 48 -2.34 0.27 -14.55
N PHE A 49 -1.25 -0.03 -15.25
CA PHE A 49 -0.99 0.37 -16.63
C PHE A 49 -0.70 -0.84 -17.51
N ASN A 50 -1.09 -0.79 -18.77
CA ASN A 50 -0.58 -1.75 -19.76
C ASN A 50 0.85 -1.40 -20.18
N ARG A 51 1.44 -2.23 -21.05
CA ARG A 51 2.83 -2.09 -21.53
C ARG A 51 3.05 -0.85 -22.38
N GLU A 52 1.97 -0.34 -22.96
CA GLU A 52 1.93 0.88 -23.77
C GLU A 52 1.80 2.15 -22.91
N GLY A 53 1.69 2.00 -21.58
CA GLY A 53 1.57 3.12 -20.64
C GLY A 53 0.15 3.67 -20.49
N GLN A 54 -0.87 2.97 -21.01
CA GLN A 54 -2.27 3.35 -20.83
C GLN A 54 -2.73 2.89 -19.44
N LEU A 55 -3.37 3.80 -18.69
CA LEU A 55 -3.99 3.46 -17.42
C LEU A 55 -5.17 2.53 -17.68
N LEU A 56 -5.10 1.33 -17.12
CA LEU A 56 -6.17 0.34 -17.15
C LEU A 56 -7.14 0.57 -16.00
N ASP A 57 -6.62 0.85 -14.80
CA ASP A 57 -7.43 0.91 -13.58
C ASP A 57 -6.69 1.60 -12.41
N SER A 58 -7.42 2.02 -11.38
CA SER A 58 -6.90 2.70 -10.19
C SER A 58 -7.81 2.52 -8.98
N TRP A 59 -7.24 2.33 -7.79
CA TRP A 59 -8.00 2.17 -6.54
C TRP A 59 -7.18 2.47 -5.28
N GLY A 60 -7.78 2.21 -4.11
CA GLY A 60 -7.15 2.33 -2.79
C GLY A 60 -7.49 3.63 -2.06
N GLU A 61 -8.45 4.40 -2.58
CA GLU A 61 -9.00 5.62 -2.01
C GLU A 61 -9.37 5.44 -0.53
N GLY A 62 -8.96 6.41 0.29
CA GLY A 62 -9.25 6.44 1.72
C GLY A 62 -8.58 5.34 2.55
N ARG A 63 -7.83 4.42 1.95
CA ARG A 63 -7.31 3.24 2.66
C ARG A 63 -6.03 3.49 3.45
N PHE A 64 -5.12 4.28 2.90
CA PHE A 64 -3.78 4.47 3.44
C PHE A 64 -3.63 5.84 4.09
N ALA A 65 -2.87 5.94 5.17
CA ALA A 65 -2.28 7.19 5.61
C ALA A 65 -0.93 7.41 4.92
N PHE A 66 -0.02 6.45 5.03
CA PHE A 66 1.36 6.58 4.56
C PHE A 66 1.84 5.26 3.89
N PRO A 67 1.41 5.02 2.64
CA PRO A 67 1.80 3.81 1.93
C PRO A 67 3.33 3.73 1.75
N HIS A 68 3.90 2.53 1.87
CA HIS A 68 5.36 2.33 1.90
C HIS A 68 5.88 1.04 1.25
N GLY A 69 5.34 -0.13 1.58
CA GLY A 69 5.74 -1.40 0.99
C GLY A 69 4.85 -1.74 -0.20
N PHE A 70 5.41 -2.34 -1.25
CA PHE A 70 4.68 -2.68 -2.46
C PHE A 70 5.23 -3.92 -3.16
N HIS A 71 4.36 -4.88 -3.48
CA HIS A 71 4.74 -6.07 -4.22
C HIS A 71 3.54 -6.73 -4.93
N ILE A 72 3.75 -7.30 -6.11
CA ILE A 72 2.79 -8.17 -6.80
C ILE A 72 3.23 -9.62 -6.64
N ASP A 73 2.36 -10.46 -6.06
CA ASP A 73 2.65 -11.88 -5.89
C ASP A 73 2.50 -12.69 -7.20
N PRO A 74 2.99 -13.94 -7.26
CA PRO A 74 2.89 -14.75 -8.49
C PRO A 74 1.47 -15.06 -8.97
N SER A 75 0.45 -14.90 -8.12
CA SER A 75 -0.96 -15.05 -8.49
C SER A 75 -1.55 -13.74 -9.03
N GLY A 76 -0.76 -12.67 -9.09
CA GLY A 76 -1.19 -11.34 -9.52
C GLY A 76 -1.86 -10.52 -8.43
N ASN A 77 -1.87 -10.96 -7.17
CA ASN A 77 -2.42 -10.14 -6.09
C ASN A 77 -1.42 -9.08 -5.68
N LEU A 78 -1.95 -7.91 -5.34
CA LEU A 78 -1.18 -6.78 -4.86
C LEU A 78 -1.07 -6.80 -3.35
N TRP A 79 0.13 -6.56 -2.85
CA TRP A 79 0.42 -6.37 -1.44
C TRP A 79 0.94 -4.96 -1.21
N ALA A 80 0.40 -4.28 -0.21
CA ALA A 80 0.83 -2.95 0.17
C ALA A 80 0.85 -2.76 1.68
N THR A 81 1.80 -1.98 2.19
CA THR A 81 1.87 -1.64 3.62
C THR A 81 1.52 -0.18 3.86
N ASP A 82 0.86 0.09 4.99
CA ASP A 82 0.67 1.43 5.53
C ASP A 82 1.59 1.61 6.75
N ALA A 83 2.67 2.35 6.55
CA ALA A 83 3.74 2.51 7.54
C ALA A 83 3.53 3.73 8.46
N ASN A 84 2.35 4.35 8.42
CA ASN A 84 2.05 5.42 9.37
C ASN A 84 2.15 4.89 10.80
N GLY A 85 2.83 5.65 11.67
CA GLY A 85 3.17 5.27 13.04
C GLY A 85 2.67 6.24 14.10
N SER A 86 1.72 7.10 13.76
CA SER A 86 1.29 8.26 14.56
C SER A 86 -0.19 8.55 14.28
N ASP A 87 -0.90 9.13 15.25
CA ASP A 87 -2.28 9.59 15.03
C ASP A 87 -2.38 10.72 13.98
N THR A 88 -1.24 11.28 13.59
CA THR A 88 -1.16 12.33 12.57
C THR A 88 -0.05 12.06 11.55
N VAL A 89 -0.29 12.53 10.32
CA VAL A 89 0.72 12.67 9.27
C VAL A 89 0.77 14.15 8.89
N LEU A 90 1.94 14.78 9.06
CA LEU A 90 2.15 16.21 8.81
C LEU A 90 1.15 17.11 9.57
N GLY A 91 0.80 16.72 10.79
CA GLY A 91 -0.16 17.45 11.65
C GLY A 91 -1.63 17.23 11.29
N MET A 92 -1.94 16.53 10.20
CA MET A 92 -3.31 16.13 9.85
C MET A 92 -3.65 14.78 10.49
N SER A 93 -4.89 14.63 10.97
CA SER A 93 -5.36 13.37 11.54
C SER A 93 -5.23 12.22 10.53
N ALA A 94 -4.56 11.14 10.93
CA ALA A 94 -4.46 9.93 10.12
C ALA A 94 -5.78 9.14 10.05
N GLY A 95 -6.78 9.52 10.85
CA GLY A 95 -8.06 8.81 10.92
C GLY A 95 -7.93 7.39 11.49
N GLY A 96 -6.92 7.16 12.35
CA GLY A 96 -6.61 5.83 12.89
C GLY A 96 -5.98 4.86 11.89
N ARG A 97 -5.53 5.33 10.71
CA ARG A 97 -4.85 4.50 9.69
C ARG A 97 -3.36 4.35 9.98
N GLY A 98 -2.76 3.27 9.49
CA GLY A 98 -1.37 2.88 9.76
C GLY A 98 -1.26 1.49 10.38
N HIS A 99 -0.05 0.99 10.52
CA HIS A 99 0.26 -0.30 11.16
C HIS A 99 -0.39 -1.52 10.50
N GLN A 100 -0.63 -1.46 9.19
CA GLN A 100 -1.39 -2.50 8.48
C GLN A 100 -0.72 -2.91 7.17
N VAL A 101 -1.04 -4.13 6.75
CA VAL A 101 -0.71 -4.68 5.43
C VAL A 101 -2.01 -5.12 4.77
N PHE A 102 -2.15 -4.80 3.49
CA PHE A 102 -3.33 -5.11 2.70
C PHE A 102 -2.94 -5.99 1.52
N GLN A 103 -3.78 -6.97 1.23
CA GLN A 103 -3.74 -7.74 -0.01
C GLN A 103 -4.98 -7.40 -0.84
N PHE A 104 -4.78 -7.13 -2.12
CA PHE A 104 -5.84 -6.90 -3.09
C PHE A 104 -5.77 -7.90 -4.24
N SER A 105 -6.91 -8.29 -4.77
CA SER A 105 -7.01 -9.09 -5.98
C SER A 105 -6.51 -8.30 -7.20
N PRO A 106 -6.24 -8.96 -8.35
CA PRO A 106 -5.88 -8.28 -9.59
C PRO A 106 -6.92 -7.28 -10.10
N SER A 107 -8.17 -7.40 -9.64
CA SER A 107 -9.30 -6.51 -9.96
C SER A 107 -9.63 -5.51 -8.85
N GLY A 108 -8.74 -5.33 -7.86
CA GLY A 108 -8.85 -4.31 -6.83
C GLY A 108 -9.73 -4.67 -5.62
N GLU A 109 -10.21 -5.91 -5.51
CA GLU A 109 -10.95 -6.35 -4.32
C GLU A 109 -10.00 -6.53 -3.13
N LEU A 110 -10.35 -6.01 -1.95
CA LEU A 110 -9.58 -6.26 -0.74
C LEU A 110 -9.79 -7.70 -0.26
N LEU A 111 -8.74 -8.52 -0.33
CA LEU A 111 -8.77 -9.93 0.08
C LEU A 111 -8.39 -10.13 1.53
N LEU A 112 -7.40 -9.38 2.02
CA LEU A 112 -6.84 -9.56 3.36
C LEU A 112 -6.41 -8.23 3.96
N THR A 113 -6.58 -8.14 5.28
CA THR A 113 -5.98 -7.09 6.10
C THR A 113 -5.26 -7.74 7.27
N LEU A 114 -3.98 -7.42 7.43
CA LEU A 114 -3.15 -7.85 8.53
C LEU A 114 -2.79 -6.62 9.38
N GLY A 115 -2.76 -6.79 10.70
CA GLY A 115 -2.54 -5.70 11.65
C GLY A 115 -3.82 -4.99 12.08
N LYS A 116 -3.73 -4.22 13.16
CA LYS A 116 -4.81 -3.38 13.70
C LYS A 116 -4.56 -1.92 13.33
N ALA A 117 -5.55 -1.29 12.72
CA ALA A 117 -5.47 0.10 12.28
C ALA A 117 -5.05 1.02 13.44
N GLY A 118 -3.94 1.75 13.26
CA GLY A 118 -3.47 2.73 14.23
C GLY A 118 -2.86 2.12 15.52
N VAL A 119 -2.76 0.79 15.61
CA VAL A 119 -2.25 0.11 16.80
C VAL A 119 -0.89 -0.52 16.49
N ALA A 120 0.16 0.12 17.01
CA ALA A 120 1.50 -0.42 16.99
C ALA A 120 1.63 -1.66 17.90
N GLY A 121 2.45 -2.62 17.49
CA GLY A 121 2.82 -3.72 18.37
C GLY A 121 3.62 -4.83 17.71
N ASN A 122 4.15 -5.71 18.56
CA ASN A 122 4.88 -6.93 18.17
C ASN A 122 4.05 -8.21 18.45
N GLY A 123 2.75 -8.06 18.68
CA GLY A 123 1.81 -9.16 18.87
C GLY A 123 1.49 -9.89 17.56
N ALA A 124 0.76 -11.01 17.66
CA ALA A 124 0.43 -11.84 16.49
C ALA A 124 -0.46 -11.14 15.44
N ASP A 125 -1.18 -10.08 15.83
CA ASP A 125 -2.14 -9.36 14.99
C ASP A 125 -1.91 -7.84 14.97
N THR A 126 -0.70 -7.40 15.34
CA THR A 126 -0.28 -5.99 15.32
C THR A 126 1.04 -5.86 14.58
N PHE A 127 1.25 -4.74 13.91
CA PHE A 127 2.55 -4.38 13.34
C PHE A 127 3.04 -3.05 13.88
N ASP A 128 4.34 -2.83 13.86
CA ASP A 128 4.94 -1.52 14.09
C ASP A 128 5.54 -1.01 12.78
N ARG A 129 4.79 -0.15 12.08
CA ARG A 129 5.20 0.53 10.84
C ARG A 129 5.78 -0.44 9.78
N PRO A 130 5.01 -1.41 9.27
CA PRO A 130 5.50 -2.36 8.28
C PRO A 130 5.96 -1.62 7.01
N THR A 131 7.19 -1.83 6.57
CA THR A 131 7.78 -1.08 5.45
C THR A 131 7.85 -1.84 4.13
N ASP A 132 7.71 -3.17 4.16
CA ASP A 132 7.87 -4.01 2.97
C ASP A 132 7.15 -5.36 3.11
N VAL A 133 6.90 -6.04 1.98
CA VAL A 133 6.33 -7.39 1.87
C VAL A 133 7.11 -8.18 0.82
N ALA A 134 7.48 -9.41 1.13
CA ALA A 134 8.18 -10.32 0.22
C ALA A 134 7.43 -11.65 0.08
N CYS A 135 7.07 -12.04 -1.13
CA CYS A 135 6.38 -13.31 -1.36
C CYS A 135 7.33 -14.42 -1.83
N ARG A 136 7.23 -15.60 -1.22
CA ARG A 136 7.81 -16.84 -1.73
C ARG A 136 7.01 -17.28 -2.95
N ARG A 137 7.71 -17.80 -3.96
CA ARG A 137 7.24 -18.26 -5.28
C ARG A 137 5.97 -19.15 -5.31
N MET A 138 5.48 -19.63 -4.18
CA MET A 138 4.22 -20.34 -4.03
C MET A 138 3.34 -19.56 -3.05
N ALA A 139 2.65 -18.52 -3.54
CA ALA A 139 1.54 -17.80 -2.91
C ALA A 139 1.69 -17.28 -1.45
N MET A 140 2.86 -17.39 -0.81
CA MET A 140 3.05 -17.10 0.61
C MET A 140 3.90 -15.86 0.83
N CYS A 141 3.36 -14.84 1.50
CA CYS A 141 4.04 -13.56 1.72
C CYS A 141 4.56 -13.40 3.16
N LEU A 142 5.77 -12.84 3.29
CA LEU A 142 6.55 -12.63 4.51
C LEU A 142 6.90 -11.14 4.62
N LEU A 143 6.88 -10.56 5.82
CA LEU A 143 7.24 -9.15 6.04
C LEU A 143 8.69 -9.05 6.58
N PRO A 144 9.61 -8.32 5.93
CA PRO A 144 10.97 -8.15 6.45
C PRO A 144 11.11 -6.89 7.32
N MET A 145 10.90 -7.01 8.64
CA MET A 145 11.83 -6.56 9.70
C MET A 145 11.29 -6.89 11.11
N VAL A 146 12.12 -7.60 11.89
CA VAL A 146 11.97 -7.98 13.32
C VAL A 146 10.74 -8.82 13.69
N MET A 147 10.62 -10.01 13.09
CA MET A 147 10.34 -11.30 13.74
C MET A 147 9.98 -12.28 12.63
N VAL A 148 10.83 -13.29 12.44
CA VAL A 148 10.52 -14.46 11.62
C VAL A 148 9.30 -15.14 12.22
N ARG A 149 8.12 -15.00 11.61
CA ARG A 149 7.12 -16.06 11.58
C ARG A 149 6.47 -16.07 10.21
N THR A 150 6.74 -17.16 9.49
CA THR A 150 5.90 -17.69 8.43
C THR A 150 4.45 -17.67 8.90
N ILE A 151 3.60 -16.92 8.21
CA ILE A 151 2.15 -17.11 8.30
C ILE A 151 1.89 -18.40 7.52
N GLU A 152 1.90 -19.53 8.20
CA GLU A 152 1.40 -20.81 7.66
C GLU A 152 -0.10 -20.85 7.94
N TRP A 153 -0.90 -20.91 6.88
CA TRP A 153 -2.27 -21.42 6.90
C TRP A 153 -2.27 -22.82 6.32
#